data_AF-A0A833G4C1-F1
#
_entry.id   AF-A0A833G4C1-F1
#
_cell.length_a   1.000
_cell.length_b   1.000
_cell.length_c   1.000
_cell.angle_alpha   90.00
_cell.angle_beta   90.00
_cell.angle_gamma   90.00
#
_symmetry.space_group_name_H-M   'P 1'
#
loop_
_entity.id
_entity.type
_entity.pdbx_description
1 polymer ?
#
loop_
_entity_poly.entity_id
_entity_poly.type
_entity_poly.pdbx_seq_one_letter_code
_entity_poly.pdbx_strand_id
1 'polypeptide(L)' 'MSTAELDAIADKITDALRLVIDPELGYNIVDLGLVYKVEVLDGGIVNIVMTTTTRGCPATGYLK' A
#
# COMPACT_ATOMS: atom_id res chain seq x y z
N MET A 1 13.89 -14.15 8.17
CA MET A 1 12.49 -14.50 8.47
C MET A 1 12.06 -15.59 7.49
N SER A 2 11.13 -16.49 7.83
CA SER A 2 10.61 -17.44 6.84
C SER A 2 9.66 -16.75 5.84
N THR A 3 9.53 -17.29 4.63
CA THR A 3 8.65 -16.73 3.58
C THR A 3 7.21 -16.60 4.08
N ALA A 4 6.69 -17.60 4.79
CA ALA A 4 5.33 -17.60 5.34
C ALA A 4 5.10 -16.50 6.39
N GLU A 5 6.12 -16.15 7.18
CA GLU A 5 6.03 -15.05 8.13
C GLU A 5 6.00 -13.69 7.42
N LEU A 6 6.79 -13.53 6.35
CA LEU A 6 6.81 -12.30 5.55
C LEU A 6 5.46 -12.07 4.86
N ASP A 7 4.88 -13.12 4.29
CA ASP A 7 3.57 -13.06 3.64
C ASP A 7 2.46 -12.70 4.65
N ALA A 8 2.48 -13.30 5.84
CA ALA A 8 1.52 -12.96 6.90
C ALA A 8 1.65 -11.50 7.38
N ILE A 9 2.86 -10.92 7.34
CA ILE A 9 3.07 -9.50 7.63
C ILE A 9 2.57 -8.64 6.46
N ALA A 10 2.84 -9.02 5.21
CA ALA A 10 2.36 -8.32 4.03
C ALA A 10 0.82 -8.26 4.00
N ASP A 11 0.14 -9.34 4.38
CA ASP A 11 -1.32 -9.38 4.50
C ASP A 11 -1.83 -8.39 5.54
N LYS A 12 -1.21 -8.36 6.73
CA LYS A 12 -1.56 -7.40 7.79
C LYS A 12 -1.35 -5.95 7.37
N ILE A 13 -0.29 -5.67 6.62
CA ILE A 13 -0.02 -4.34 6.08
C ILE A 13 -1.09 -3.98 5.04
N THR A 14 -1.43 -4.91 4.16
CA THR A 14 -2.48 -4.73 3.15
C THR A 14 -3.83 -4.43 3.81
N ASP A 15 -4.19 -5.15 4.87
CA ASP A 15 -5.39 -4.87 5.65
C ASP A 15 -5.36 -3.49 6.32
N ALA A 16 -4.21 -3.07 6.84
CA ALA A 16 -4.07 -1.73 7.41
C ALA A 16 -4.24 -0.63 6.34
N LEU A 17 -3.73 -0.86 5.12
CA LEU A 17 -3.88 0.08 3.99
C LEU A 17 -5.34 0.24 3.53
N ARG A 18 -6.24 -0.71 3.82
CA ARG A 18 -7.69 -0.57 3.56
C ARG A 18 -8.34 0.55 4.38
N LEU A 19 -7.70 1.03 5.44
CA LEU A 19 -8.17 2.18 6.20
C LEU A 19 -7.85 3.52 5.52
N VAL A 20 -6.99 3.52 4.51
CA VAL A 20 -6.63 4.71 3.75
C VAL A 20 -7.64 4.91 2.63
N ILE A 21 -8.42 5.97 2.75
CA ILE A 21 -9.49 6.34 1.81
C ILE A 21 -8.97 7.37 0.82
N ASP A 22 -9.21 7.13 -0.48
CA ASP A 22 -9.03 8.14 -1.51
C ASP A 22 -10.11 9.22 -1.32
N PRO A 23 -9.74 10.49 -1.03
CA PRO A 23 -10.70 11.55 -0.73
C PRO A 23 -11.52 12.00 -1.95
N GLU A 24 -11.08 11.68 -3.17
CA GLU A 24 -11.80 12.01 -4.41
C GLU A 24 -12.88 10.96 -4.72
N LEU A 25 -12.56 9.68 -4.51
CA LEU A 25 -13.47 8.56 -4.81
C LEU A 25 -14.26 8.06 -3.61
N GLY A 26 -13.86 8.39 -2.38
CA GLY A 26 -14.53 7.96 -1.15
C GLY A 26 -14.43 6.45 -0.86
N TYR A 27 -13.43 5.78 -1.45
CA TYR A 27 -13.21 4.34 -1.31
C TYR A 27 -11.75 4.03 -0.97
N ASN A 28 -11.46 2.82 -0.47
CA ASN A 28 -10.11 2.50 -0.01
C ASN A 28 -9.16 2.16 -1.16
N ILE A 29 -7.89 2.54 -1.01
CA ILE A 29 -6.86 2.43 -2.07
C ILE A 29 -6.52 0.99 -2.46
N VAL A 30 -6.76 0.02 -1.58
CA VAL A 30 -6.48 -1.40 -1.84
C VAL A 30 -7.55 -1.98 -2.76
N ASP A 31 -8.81 -1.80 -2.41
CA ASP A 31 -9.93 -2.34 -3.18
C ASP A 31 -10.18 -1.54 -4.48
N LEU A 32 -9.75 -0.28 -4.54
CA LEU A 32 -9.63 0.47 -5.80
C LEU A 32 -8.52 -0.08 -6.73
N GLY A 33 -7.69 -1.00 -6.24
CA GLY A 33 -6.60 -1.60 -7.01
C GLY A 33 -5.39 -0.67 -7.20
N LEU A 34 -5.23 0.36 -6.35
CA LEU A 34 -4.11 1.30 -6.45
C LEU A 34 -2.83 0.76 -5.83
N VAL A 35 -2.94 -0.25 -4.95
CA VAL A 35 -1.81 -0.96 -4.36
C VAL A 35 -1.51 -2.22 -5.19
N TYR A 36 -0.35 -2.25 -5.84
CA TYR A 36 0.04 -3.34 -6.75
C TYR A 36 0.86 -4.42 -6.06
N LYS A 37 1.71 -4.04 -5.09
CA LYS A 37 2.57 -4.98 -4.37
C LYS A 37 2.89 -4.45 -2.98
N VAL A 38 2.88 -5.34 -1.99
CA VAL A 38 3.45 -5.12 -0.66
C VAL A 38 4.53 -6.19 -0.45
N GLU A 39 5.77 -5.76 -0.27
CA GLU A 39 6.92 -6.65 -0.08
C GLU A 39 7.61 -6.30 1.23
N VAL A 40 7.70 -7.28 2.13
CA VAL A 40 8.40 -7.14 3.40
C VAL A 40 9.83 -7.61 3.21
N LEU A 41 10.78 -6.71 3.46
CA LEU A 41 12.21 -6.97 3.40
C LEU A 41 12.79 -7.20 4.81
N ASP A 42 14.01 -7.71 4.85
CA ASP A 42 14.76 -7.83 6.10
C ASP A 42 14.95 -6.47 6.77
N GLY A 43 15.03 -6.48 8.10
CA GLY A 43 15.20 -5.26 8.89
C GLY A 43 13.94 -4.43 9.08
N GLY A 44 12.76 -4.96 8.73
CA GLY A 44 11.47 -4.28 8.93
C GLY A 44 11.15 -3.22 7.88
N ILE A 45 11.88 -3.23 6.76
CA ILE A 45 11.61 -2.36 5.62
C ILE A 45 10.46 -2.96 4.81
N VAL A 46 9.53 -2.12 4.36
CA VAL A 46 8.39 -2.54 3.54
C VAL A 46 8.39 -1.71 2.27
N ASN A 47 8.45 -2.40 1.12
CA ASN A 47 8.31 -1.79 -0.18
C ASN A 47 6.86 -1.92 -0.66
N ILE A 48 6.22 -0.79 -0.94
CA ILE A 48 4.86 -0.73 -1.47
C ILE A 48 4.91 -0.16 -2.88
N VAL A 49 4.53 -0.96 -3.87
CA VAL A 49 4.35 -0.49 -5.24
C VAL A 49 2.91 -0.07 -5.40
N MET A 50 2.67 1.20 -5.71
CA MET A 50 1.33 1.76 -5.84
C MET A 50 1.25 2.85 -6.91
N THR A 51 0.03 3.28 -7.23
CA THR A 51 -0.26 4.40 -8.11
C THR A 51 -1.24 5.39 -7.46
N THR A 52 -1.46 6.53 -8.12
CA THR A 52 -2.49 7.51 -7.73
C THR A 52 -3.63 7.50 -8.75
N THR A 53 -4.85 7.83 -8.30
CA THR A 53 -6.06 7.90 -9.12
C THR A 53 -5.92 8.87 -10.31
N THR A 54 -5.16 9.95 -10.14
CA THR A 54 -5.01 11.00 -11.17
C THR A 54 -3.53 11.34 -11.43
N ARG A 55 -3.18 11.62 -12.70
CA ARG A 55 -1.86 12.15 -13.08
C ARG A 55 -1.65 13.54 -12.46
N GLY A 56 -0.55 13.73 -11.75
CA GLY A 56 -0.25 15.00 -11.08
C GLY A 56 -0.98 15.19 -9.75
N CYS A 57 -1.51 14.12 -9.15
CA CYS A 57 -2.10 14.18 -7.81
C CYS A 57 -1.10 14.80 -6.82
N PRO A 58 -1.48 15.84 -6.05
CA PRO A 58 -0.57 16.48 -5.10
C PRO A 58 -0.12 15.53 -3.99
N ALA A 59 -0.88 14.45 -3.73
CA ALA A 59 -0.54 13.40 -2.77
C ALA A 59 0.82 12.76 -3.05
N THR A 60 1.24 12.66 -4.33
CA THR A 60 2.55 12.12 -4.71
C THR A 60 3.71 12.87 -4.07
N GLY A 61 3.57 14.17 -3.77
CA GLY A 61 4.61 14.95 -3.08
C GLY A 61 4.82 14.54 -1.63
N TYR A 62 3.80 13.93 -1.01
CA TYR A 62 3.79 13.47 0.39
C TYR A 62 4.16 11.99 0.53
N LEU A 63 4.11 11.22 -0.57
CA LEU A 63 4.50 9.82 -0.64
C LEU A 63 5.93 9.72 -1.18
N LYS A 64 6.93 9.71 -0.29
CA LYS A 64 8.35 9.54 -0.62
C LYS A 64 8.95 8.36 0.12
#